data_AF-A0A2N8UMH9-F1
#
_entry.id   AF-A0A2N8UMH9-F1
#
_cell.length_a   1.000
_cell.length_b   1.000
_cell.length_c   1.000
_cell.angle_alpha   90.00
_cell.angle_beta   90.00
_cell.angle_gamma   90.00
#
_symmetry.space_group_name_H-M   'P 1'
#
loop_
_entity.id
_entity.type
_entity.pdbx_description
1 polymer ?
#
loop_
_entity_poly.entity_id
_entity_poly.type
_entity_poly.pdbx_seq_one_letter_code
_entity_poly.pdbx_strand_id
1 'polypeptide(L)'
;MSSEPEAIQSNDAASGSTSSTSSTQKMTIDQQLSKAEELKSLGNKAYEQDDFSEALNKWHHSLLYCAGINSFATLYGARSTDAENERAAGTTSAVYNNMAACYLRQSKWEKAIYATTKALALAPENLKALYRRAEAYLELGRNQLAARDIDVALDLRPQDPVIRKLGERLVKAFEDEEQRRQLDKATVSSA
;
A
#
# COMPACT_ATOMS: atom_id res chain seq x y z
N MET A 1 -11.34 86.45 -2.44
CA MET A 1 -10.56 86.49 -1.17
C MET A 1 -11.46 86.01 -0.05
N SER A 2 -11.33 84.74 0.30
CA SER A 2 -11.59 84.17 1.63
C SER A 2 -11.00 82.77 1.59
N SER A 3 -10.19 82.50 2.60
CA SER A 3 -9.24 81.40 2.71
C SER A 3 -9.82 80.26 3.55
N GLU A 4 -9.43 79.01 3.22
CA GLU A 4 -9.21 77.84 4.12
C GLU A 4 -10.37 77.27 4.98
N PRO A 5 -10.26 76.06 5.63
CA PRO A 5 -9.11 75.13 5.77
C PRO A 5 -9.40 73.61 5.57
N GLU A 6 -8.32 72.83 5.70
CA GLU A 6 -8.18 71.36 5.85
C GLU A 6 -9.01 70.71 6.97
N ALA A 7 -9.28 69.40 6.83
CA ALA A 7 -9.26 68.45 7.96
C ALA A 7 -8.96 67.01 7.48
N ILE A 8 -7.91 66.43 8.06
CA ILE A 8 -7.45 65.04 7.94
C ILE A 8 -8.03 64.22 9.12
N GLN A 9 -8.16 62.90 8.89
CA GLN A 9 -8.16 61.76 9.83
C GLN A 9 -9.51 61.17 10.28
N SER A 10 -9.75 59.90 9.98
CA SER A 10 -9.58 58.79 10.96
C SER A 10 -9.99 57.43 10.36
N ASN A 11 -9.71 56.39 11.12
CA ASN A 11 -9.20 55.07 10.72
C ASN A 11 -10.26 53.95 10.86
N ASP A 12 -9.92 52.77 10.31
CA ASP A 12 -10.36 51.42 10.68
C ASP A 12 -11.83 50.96 10.50
N ALA A 13 -12.02 49.92 9.67
CA ALA A 13 -12.31 48.56 10.16
C ALA A 13 -12.63 47.60 9.00
N ALA A 14 -11.91 46.48 8.99
CA ALA A 14 -12.10 45.34 8.11
C ALA A 14 -13.47 44.66 8.30
N SER A 15 -14.18 44.39 7.20
CA SER A 15 -15.12 43.27 7.05
C SER A 15 -15.36 43.05 5.55
N GLY A 16 -15.44 41.85 4.98
CA GLY A 16 -15.33 40.52 5.54
C GLY A 16 -14.72 39.58 4.50
N SER A 17 -14.00 38.60 5.02
CA SER A 17 -13.55 37.42 4.30
C SER A 17 -14.75 36.73 3.65
N THR A 18 -14.76 36.65 2.32
CA THR A 18 -15.58 35.67 1.59
C THR A 18 -14.95 34.29 1.76
N SER A 19 -15.11 33.71 2.95
CA SER A 19 -14.99 32.27 3.13
C SER A 19 -16.17 31.62 2.42
N SER A 20 -15.99 31.25 1.15
CA SER A 20 -16.90 30.33 0.48
C SER A 20 -16.71 28.95 1.11
N THR A 21 -17.52 28.70 2.12
CA THR A 21 -17.84 27.38 2.67
C THR A 21 -18.11 26.42 1.50
N SER A 22 -17.11 25.60 1.17
CA SER A 22 -17.28 24.45 0.29
C SER A 22 -18.22 23.49 1.00
N SER A 23 -19.50 23.54 0.62
CA SER A 23 -20.49 22.57 1.05
C SER A 23 -19.98 21.18 0.66
N THR A 24 -19.49 20.43 1.64
CA THR A 24 -19.00 19.07 1.42
C THR A 24 -20.23 18.20 1.18
N GLN A 25 -20.70 18.14 -0.07
CA GLN A 25 -21.69 17.15 -0.47
C GLN A 25 -21.15 15.77 -0.06
N LYS A 26 -21.86 15.10 0.85
CA LYS A 26 -21.50 13.76 1.30
C LYS A 26 -21.59 12.82 0.10
N MET A 27 -20.44 12.32 -0.34
CA MET A 27 -20.29 11.37 -1.43
C MET A 27 -20.96 10.03 -1.06
N THR A 28 -21.68 9.40 -1.99
CA THR A 28 -22.30 8.07 -1.75
C THR A 28 -21.23 6.97 -1.70
N ILE A 29 -21.55 5.79 -1.14
CA ILE A 29 -20.62 4.66 -1.05
C ILE A 29 -20.15 4.22 -2.45
N ASP A 30 -21.06 4.12 -3.42
CA ASP A 30 -20.73 3.81 -4.82
C ASP A 30 -19.79 4.83 -5.46
N GLN A 31 -19.99 6.12 -5.18
CA GLN A 31 -19.12 7.19 -5.66
C GLN A 31 -17.74 7.10 -4.99
N GLN A 32 -17.67 6.76 -3.71
CA GLN A 32 -16.41 6.54 -2.99
C GLN A 32 -15.65 5.33 -3.55
N LEU A 33 -16.34 4.22 -3.82
CA LEU A 33 -15.75 3.01 -4.44
C LEU A 33 -15.22 3.32 -5.84
N SER A 34 -16.00 4.02 -6.65
CA SER A 34 -15.58 4.43 -7.99
C SER A 34 -14.35 5.34 -7.93
N LYS A 35 -14.30 6.26 -6.96
CA LYS A 35 -13.13 7.12 -6.74
C LYS A 35 -11.90 6.33 -6.30
N ALA A 36 -12.07 5.34 -5.42
CA ALA A 36 -10.99 4.46 -4.99
C ALA A 36 -10.39 3.68 -6.18
N GLU A 37 -11.23 3.16 -7.07
CA GLU A 37 -10.81 2.45 -8.29
C GLU A 37 -10.09 3.35 -9.29
N GLU A 38 -10.57 4.59 -9.47
CA GLU A 38 -9.92 5.59 -10.30
C GLU A 38 -8.51 5.90 -9.77
N LEU A 39 -8.38 6.18 -8.47
CA LEU A 39 -7.10 6.45 -7.82
C LEU A 39 -6.14 5.25 -7.93
N LYS A 40 -6.64 4.03 -7.79
CA LYS A 40 -5.86 2.81 -8.05
C LYS A 40 -5.32 2.79 -9.48
N SER A 41 -6.17 3.08 -10.48
CA SER A 41 -5.76 3.12 -11.89
C SER A 41 -4.72 4.21 -12.15
N LEU A 42 -4.90 5.40 -11.59
CA LEU A 42 -3.92 6.50 -11.69
C LEU A 42 -2.57 6.11 -11.06
N GLY A 43 -2.60 5.45 -9.89
CA GLY A 43 -1.38 4.94 -9.26
C GLY A 43 -0.67 3.89 -10.12
N ASN A 44 -1.41 3.02 -10.80
CA ASN A 44 -0.83 2.03 -11.72
C ASN A 44 -0.17 2.71 -12.93
N LYS A 45 -0.79 3.75 -13.50
CA LYS A 45 -0.19 4.53 -14.60
C LYS A 45 1.09 5.25 -14.16
N ALA A 46 1.09 5.84 -12.97
CA ALA A 46 2.30 6.47 -12.40
C ALA A 46 3.42 5.43 -12.18
N TYR A 47 3.07 4.23 -11.72
CA TYR A 47 4.02 3.13 -11.56
C TYR A 47 4.63 2.66 -12.90
N GLU A 48 3.83 2.61 -13.97
CA GLU A 48 4.31 2.33 -15.33
C GLU A 48 5.27 3.42 -15.85
N GLN A 49 5.15 4.64 -15.35
CA GLN A 49 6.05 5.76 -15.64
C GLN A 49 7.26 5.82 -14.69
N ASP A 50 7.48 4.80 -13.87
CA ASP A 50 8.51 4.75 -12.81
C ASP A 50 8.40 5.86 -11.75
N ASP A 51 7.27 6.58 -11.69
CA ASP A 51 6.99 7.53 -10.61
C ASP A 51 6.40 6.81 -9.39
N PHE A 52 7.30 6.24 -8.59
CA PHE A 52 6.94 5.52 -7.38
C PHE A 52 6.30 6.39 -6.30
N SER A 53 6.69 7.66 -6.21
CA SER A 53 6.22 8.57 -5.17
C SER A 53 4.76 8.91 -5.42
N GLU A 54 4.43 9.28 -6.66
CA GLU A 54 3.06 9.58 -7.05
C GLU A 54 2.19 8.33 -7.03
N ALA A 55 2.72 7.18 -7.48
CA ALA A 55 2.01 5.90 -7.38
C ALA A 55 1.61 5.57 -5.94
N LEU A 56 2.55 5.65 -5.00
CA LEU A 56 2.30 5.43 -3.57
C LEU A 56 1.30 6.43 -3.00
N ASN A 57 1.37 7.70 -3.41
CA ASN A 57 0.43 8.74 -3.00
C ASN A 57 -1.00 8.43 -3.46
N LYS A 58 -1.19 8.13 -4.76
CA LYS A 58 -2.50 7.76 -5.31
C LYS A 58 -3.07 6.50 -4.67
N TRP A 59 -2.25 5.48 -4.46
CA TRP A 59 -2.64 4.27 -3.74
C TRP A 59 -3.01 4.54 -2.29
N HIS A 60 -2.27 5.39 -1.58
CA HIS A 60 -2.62 5.80 -0.23
C HIS A 60 -4.00 6.47 -0.18
N HIS A 61 -4.28 7.40 -1.09
CA HIS A 61 -5.61 8.00 -1.18
C HIS A 61 -6.70 6.97 -1.49
N SER A 62 -6.45 6.03 -2.41
CA SER A 62 -7.38 4.92 -2.69
C SER A 62 -7.73 4.13 -1.42
N LEU A 63 -6.73 3.79 -0.60
CA LEU A 63 -6.93 3.11 0.68
C LEU A 63 -7.75 3.94 1.67
N LEU A 64 -7.58 5.27 1.71
CA LEU A 64 -8.38 6.14 2.58
C LEU A 64 -9.87 6.12 2.21
N TYR A 65 -10.19 6.09 0.91
CA TYR A 65 -11.59 5.95 0.46
C TYR A 65 -12.15 4.58 0.85
N CYS A 66 -11.41 3.48 0.66
CA CYS A 66 -11.85 2.15 1.07
C CYS A 66 -11.99 2.01 2.60
N ALA A 67 -11.06 2.55 3.38
CA ALA A 67 -11.13 2.54 4.85
C ALA A 67 -12.29 3.39 5.37
N GLY A 68 -12.59 4.50 4.68
CA GLY A 68 -13.76 5.33 4.93
C GLY A 68 -15.05 4.52 4.87
N ILE A 69 -15.21 3.61 3.91
CA ILE A 69 -16.42 2.78 3.77
C ILE A 69 -16.59 1.85 4.98
N ASN A 70 -15.52 1.18 5.41
CA ASN A 70 -15.56 0.29 6.59
C ASN A 70 -15.76 1.04 7.91
N SER A 71 -15.23 2.26 8.03
CA SER A 71 -15.34 3.08 9.25
C SER A 71 -16.65 3.89 9.33
N PHE A 72 -17.23 4.26 8.18
CA PHE A 72 -18.44 5.08 8.12
C PHE A 72 -19.69 4.28 8.50
N ALA A 73 -19.71 2.98 8.21
CA ALA A 73 -20.76 2.05 8.62
C ALA A 73 -20.97 2.03 10.14
N THR A 74 -19.90 2.20 10.93
CA THR A 74 -19.97 2.24 12.39
C THR A 74 -20.45 3.55 12.98
N LEU A 75 -20.32 4.70 12.29
CA LEU A 75 -20.55 6.02 12.88
C LEU A 75 -21.94 6.61 12.58
N TYR A 76 -22.60 6.22 11.48
CA TYR A 76 -23.87 6.83 11.06
C TYR A 76 -24.99 5.85 10.70
N GLY A 77 -24.82 4.54 10.95
CA GLY A 77 -25.89 3.55 10.78
C GLY A 77 -26.27 3.21 9.33
N ALA A 78 -25.64 3.84 8.33
CA ALA A 78 -25.67 3.39 6.94
C ALA A 78 -24.79 2.14 6.83
N ARG A 79 -25.39 0.95 7.01
CA ARG A 79 -24.69 -0.31 6.78
C ARG A 79 -24.32 -0.40 5.31
N SER A 80 -23.03 -0.43 5.01
CA SER A 80 -22.56 -0.90 3.72
C SER A 80 -23.07 -2.32 3.50
N THR A 81 -23.47 -2.59 2.27
CA THR A 81 -23.84 -3.94 1.86
C THR A 81 -22.60 -4.85 1.86
N ASP A 82 -22.81 -6.15 2.01
CA ASP A 82 -21.73 -7.12 1.94
C ASP A 82 -20.97 -7.03 0.60
N ALA A 83 -21.70 -6.73 -0.48
CA ALA A 83 -21.12 -6.52 -1.82
C ALA A 83 -20.21 -5.29 -1.90
N GLU A 84 -20.58 -4.16 -1.28
CA GLU A 84 -19.74 -2.96 -1.23
C GLU A 84 -18.48 -3.19 -0.39
N ASN A 85 -18.61 -3.92 0.73
CA ASN A 85 -17.49 -4.29 1.59
C ASN A 85 -16.51 -5.23 0.87
N GLU A 86 -17.03 -6.21 0.13
CA GLU A 86 -16.22 -7.11 -0.68
C GLU A 86 -15.50 -6.36 -1.81
N ARG A 87 -16.17 -5.42 -2.48
CA ARG A 87 -15.57 -4.57 -3.51
C ARG A 87 -14.47 -3.66 -2.95
N ALA A 88 -14.70 -3.08 -1.76
CA ALA A 88 -13.69 -2.31 -1.04
C ALA A 88 -12.50 -3.19 -0.65
N ALA A 89 -12.73 -4.41 -0.14
CA ALA A 89 -11.70 -5.37 0.23
C ALA A 89 -10.86 -5.81 -0.98
N GLY A 90 -11.50 -6.11 -2.11
CA GLY A 90 -10.82 -6.46 -3.36
C GLY A 90 -9.93 -5.32 -3.88
N THR A 91 -10.43 -4.08 -3.85
CA THR A 91 -9.63 -2.89 -4.20
C THR A 91 -8.47 -2.69 -3.24
N THR A 92 -8.72 -2.81 -1.94
CA THR A 92 -7.71 -2.67 -0.88
C THR A 92 -6.59 -3.71 -1.04
N SER A 93 -6.94 -4.98 -1.25
CA SER A 93 -5.96 -6.06 -1.49
C SER A 93 -5.11 -5.78 -2.73
N ALA A 94 -5.73 -5.38 -3.85
CA ALA A 94 -5.02 -5.04 -5.07
C ALA A 94 -4.06 -3.86 -4.89
N VAL A 95 -4.49 -2.82 -4.19
CA VAL A 95 -3.66 -1.63 -3.92
C VAL A 95 -2.45 -2.00 -3.05
N TYR A 96 -2.65 -2.72 -1.94
CA TYR A 96 -1.53 -3.18 -1.11
C TYR A 96 -0.56 -4.07 -1.88
N ASN A 97 -1.08 -4.95 -2.73
CA ASN A 97 -0.25 -5.80 -3.58
C ASN A 97 0.60 -4.97 -4.57
N ASN A 98 0.07 -3.88 -5.11
CA ASN A 98 0.81 -2.98 -6.01
C ASN A 98 1.84 -2.13 -5.24
N MET A 99 1.49 -1.63 -4.04
CA MET A 99 2.44 -0.96 -3.16
C MET A 99 3.62 -1.88 -2.81
N ALA A 100 3.36 -3.17 -2.57
CA ALA A 100 4.43 -4.14 -2.33
C ALA A 100 5.40 -4.27 -3.51
N ALA A 101 4.90 -4.30 -4.75
CA ALA A 101 5.74 -4.33 -5.94
C ALA A 101 6.66 -3.09 -6.01
N CYS A 102 6.11 -1.93 -5.68
CA CYS A 102 6.86 -0.67 -5.60
C CYS A 102 7.93 -0.70 -4.51
N TYR A 103 7.63 -1.25 -3.33
CA TYR A 103 8.61 -1.41 -2.26
C TYR A 103 9.70 -2.42 -2.59
N LEU A 104 9.39 -3.51 -3.29
CA LEU A 104 10.40 -4.46 -3.78
C LEU A 104 11.38 -3.80 -4.75
N ARG A 105 10.89 -3.00 -5.71
CA ARG A 105 11.76 -2.26 -6.64
C ARG A 105 12.66 -1.24 -5.95
N GLN A 106 12.27 -0.76 -4.77
CA GLN A 106 13.05 0.17 -3.94
C GLN A 106 13.89 -0.54 -2.87
N SER A 107 13.95 -1.88 -2.89
CA SER A 107 14.62 -2.68 -1.86
C SER A 107 14.15 -2.43 -0.42
N LYS A 108 12.89 -1.97 -0.27
CA LYS A 108 12.24 -1.70 1.02
C LYS A 108 11.51 -2.96 1.51
N TRP A 109 12.28 -4.01 1.80
CA TRP A 109 11.77 -5.36 2.05
C TRP A 109 10.73 -5.44 3.17
N GLU A 110 10.97 -4.80 4.32
CA GLU A 110 10.03 -4.81 5.45
C GLU A 110 8.69 -4.13 5.10
N LYS A 111 8.72 -3.06 4.28
CA LYS A 111 7.49 -2.40 3.81
C LYS A 111 6.75 -3.28 2.80
N ALA A 112 7.48 -4.02 1.96
CA ALA A 112 6.87 -4.99 1.05
C ALA A 112 6.20 -6.13 1.83
N ILE A 113 6.82 -6.65 2.90
CA ILE A 113 6.23 -7.67 3.79
C ILE A 113 4.97 -7.15 4.46
N TYR A 114 5.00 -5.92 4.98
CA TYR A 114 3.83 -5.30 5.58
C TYR A 114 2.67 -5.19 4.58
N ALA A 115 2.93 -4.63 3.39
CA ALA A 115 1.92 -4.44 2.37
C ALA A 115 1.34 -5.78 1.87
N THR A 116 2.18 -6.76 1.56
CA THR A 116 1.72 -8.11 1.15
C THR A 116 0.94 -8.81 2.25
N THR A 117 1.33 -8.66 3.53
CA THR A 117 0.56 -9.23 4.65
C THR A 117 -0.83 -8.63 4.75
N LYS A 118 -0.99 -7.32 4.52
CA LYS A 118 -2.31 -6.68 4.44
C LYS A 118 -3.12 -7.16 3.23
N ALA A 119 -2.47 -7.36 2.08
CA ALA A 119 -3.13 -7.90 0.89
C ALA A 119 -3.63 -9.34 1.11
N LEU A 120 -2.81 -10.20 1.72
CA LEU A 120 -3.12 -11.60 1.99
C LEU A 120 -4.15 -11.79 3.11
N ALA A 121 -4.26 -10.85 4.05
CA ALA A 121 -5.34 -10.86 5.04
C ALA A 121 -6.73 -10.70 4.40
N LEU A 122 -6.79 -10.04 3.22
CA LEU A 122 -8.03 -9.83 2.46
C LEU A 122 -8.21 -10.84 1.33
N ALA A 123 -7.12 -11.29 0.72
CA ALA A 123 -7.12 -12.29 -0.35
C ALA A 123 -5.98 -13.31 -0.10
N PRO A 124 -6.21 -14.34 0.73
CA PRO A 124 -5.17 -15.30 1.15
C PRO A 124 -4.51 -16.05 -0.02
N GLU A 125 -5.27 -16.30 -1.08
CA GLU A 125 -4.82 -17.06 -2.26
C GLU A 125 -4.22 -16.15 -3.36
N ASN A 126 -3.90 -14.90 -3.03
CA ASN A 126 -3.28 -13.98 -3.98
C ASN A 126 -1.82 -14.37 -4.26
N LEU A 127 -1.63 -15.17 -5.31
CA LEU A 127 -0.32 -15.66 -5.76
C LEU A 127 0.73 -14.56 -5.92
N LYS A 128 0.36 -13.39 -6.45
CA LYS A 128 1.29 -12.27 -6.61
C LYS A 128 1.75 -11.74 -5.25
N ALA A 129 0.86 -11.67 -4.26
CA ALA A 129 1.21 -11.23 -2.92
C ALA A 129 2.06 -12.27 -2.17
N LEU A 130 1.75 -13.57 -2.31
CA LEU A 130 2.58 -14.66 -1.78
C LEU A 130 4.00 -14.62 -2.36
N TYR A 131 4.13 -14.55 -3.69
CA TYR A 131 5.42 -14.43 -4.37
C TYR A 131 6.21 -13.22 -3.87
N ARG A 132 5.58 -12.03 -3.82
CA ARG A 132 6.23 -10.79 -3.41
C ARG A 132 6.68 -10.82 -1.94
N ARG A 133 5.92 -11.47 -1.07
CA ARG A 133 6.27 -11.61 0.35
C ARG A 133 7.42 -12.59 0.54
N ALA A 134 7.37 -13.72 -0.15
CA ALA A 134 8.45 -14.70 -0.18
C ALA A 134 9.76 -14.09 -0.71
N GLU A 135 9.69 -13.32 -1.80
CA GLU A 135 10.84 -12.59 -2.35
C GLU A 135 11.43 -11.62 -1.32
N ALA A 136 10.60 -10.80 -0.67
CA ALA A 136 11.08 -9.90 0.39
C ALA A 136 11.67 -10.65 1.60
N TYR A 137 11.14 -11.83 1.96
CA TYR A 137 11.71 -12.65 3.02
C TYR A 137 13.08 -13.23 2.64
N LEU A 138 13.26 -13.69 1.39
CA LEU A 138 14.55 -14.17 0.90
C LEU A 138 15.61 -13.07 0.94
N GLU A 139 15.29 -11.86 0.51
CA GLU A 139 16.22 -10.72 0.55
C GLU A 139 16.62 -10.32 1.97
N LEU A 140 15.79 -10.64 2.97
CA LEU A 140 16.10 -10.46 4.40
C LEU A 140 16.75 -11.69 5.06
N GLY A 141 17.00 -12.77 4.31
CA GLY A 141 17.53 -14.03 4.85
C GLY A 141 16.52 -14.79 5.74
N ARG A 142 15.24 -14.44 5.70
CA ARG A 142 14.16 -15.09 6.45
C ARG A 142 13.64 -16.33 5.70
N ASN A 143 14.56 -17.25 5.37
CA ASN A 143 14.34 -18.39 4.48
C ASN A 143 13.15 -19.26 4.89
N GLN A 144 12.99 -19.52 6.19
CA GLN A 144 11.87 -20.31 6.73
C GLN A 144 10.49 -19.69 6.45
N LEU A 145 10.38 -18.36 6.51
CA LEU A 145 9.12 -17.67 6.22
C LEU A 145 8.85 -17.63 4.72
N ALA A 146 9.90 -17.46 3.91
CA ALA A 146 9.80 -17.55 2.45
C ALA A 146 9.32 -18.94 2.00
N ALA A 147 9.83 -20.02 2.62
CA ALA A 147 9.42 -21.39 2.33
C ALA A 147 7.91 -21.57 2.46
N ARG A 148 7.34 -21.12 3.59
CA ARG A 148 5.89 -21.23 3.84
C ARG A 148 5.05 -20.54 2.77
N ASP A 149 5.45 -19.35 2.34
CA ASP A 149 4.74 -18.61 1.29
C ASP A 149 4.88 -19.27 -0.09
N ILE A 150 6.05 -19.85 -0.39
CA ILE A 150 6.31 -20.58 -1.63
C ILE A 150 5.52 -21.89 -1.66
N ASP A 151 5.45 -22.62 -0.56
CA ASP A 151 4.68 -23.87 -0.44
C ASP A 151 3.20 -23.60 -0.75
N VAL A 152 2.60 -22.59 -0.11
CA VAL A 152 1.22 -22.19 -0.39
C VAL A 152 1.05 -21.78 -1.86
N ALA A 153 2.01 -21.04 -2.43
CA ALA A 153 1.94 -20.65 -3.84
C ALA A 153 2.06 -21.85 -4.80
N LEU A 154 2.86 -22.86 -4.47
CA LEU A 154 3.01 -24.09 -5.24
C LEU A 154 1.78 -24.98 -5.10
N ASP A 155 1.12 -25.04 -3.94
CA ASP A 155 -0.13 -25.76 -3.77
C ASP A 155 -1.23 -25.17 -4.65
N LEU A 156 -1.28 -23.84 -4.77
CA LEU A 156 -2.23 -23.13 -5.64
C LEU A 156 -1.88 -23.28 -7.13
N ARG A 157 -0.60 -23.22 -7.49
CA ARG A 157 -0.11 -23.35 -8.88
C ARG A 157 1.21 -24.15 -8.94
N PRO A 158 1.14 -25.49 -8.98
CA PRO A 158 2.35 -26.34 -8.95
C PRO A 158 3.26 -26.18 -10.19
N GLN A 159 2.68 -25.71 -11.29
CA GLN A 159 3.36 -25.57 -12.57
C GLN A 159 3.79 -24.14 -12.89
N ASP A 160 3.64 -23.19 -11.96
CA ASP A 160 4.06 -21.82 -12.20
C ASP A 160 5.60 -21.72 -12.24
N PRO A 161 6.20 -21.36 -13.40
CA PRO A 161 7.65 -21.32 -13.54
C PRO A 161 8.29 -20.23 -12.67
N VAL A 162 7.56 -19.16 -12.37
CA VAL A 162 8.05 -18.04 -11.56
C VAL A 162 8.17 -18.47 -10.10
N ILE A 163 7.15 -19.17 -9.58
CA ILE A 163 7.18 -19.70 -8.20
C ILE A 163 8.24 -20.79 -8.07
N ARG A 164 8.36 -21.70 -9.06
CA ARG A 164 9.40 -22.74 -9.04
C ARG A 164 10.80 -22.16 -9.02
N LYS A 165 11.07 -21.15 -9.84
CA LYS A 165 12.35 -20.43 -9.85
C LYS A 165 12.63 -19.76 -8.50
N LEU A 166 11.60 -19.25 -7.81
CA LEU A 166 11.75 -18.72 -6.46
C LEU A 166 12.08 -19.83 -5.44
N GLY A 167 11.45 -21.00 -5.56
CA GLY A 167 11.78 -22.19 -4.78
C GLY A 167 13.23 -22.65 -4.98
N GLU A 168 13.73 -22.67 -6.22
CA GLU A 168 15.13 -22.97 -6.52
C GLU A 168 16.10 -21.97 -5.87
N ARG A 169 15.74 -20.67 -5.86
CA ARG A 169 16.51 -19.64 -5.14
C ARG A 169 16.53 -19.90 -3.63
N LEU A 170 15.40 -20.31 -3.06
CA LEU A 170 15.29 -20.63 -1.64
C LEU A 170 16.18 -21.83 -1.26
N VAL A 171 16.21 -22.88 -2.07
CA VAL A 171 17.07 -24.06 -1.81
C VAL A 171 18.54 -23.63 -1.73
N LYS A 172 19.00 -22.83 -2.70
CA LYS A 172 20.36 -22.28 -2.66
C LYS A 172 20.62 -21.42 -1.43
N ALA A 173 19.64 -20.60 -1.03
CA ALA A 173 19.76 -19.78 0.18
C ALA A 173 19.93 -20.61 1.46
N PHE A 174 19.26 -21.77 1.57
CA PHE A 174 19.45 -22.69 2.67
C PHE A 174 20.82 -23.39 2.63
N GLU A 175 21.29 -23.80 1.45
CA GLU A 175 22.62 -24.39 1.27
C GLU A 175 23.71 -23.40 1.70
N ASP A 176 23.60 -22.13 1.26
CA ASP A 176 24.53 -21.07 1.62
C ASP A 176 24.51 -20.77 3.13
N GLU A 177 23.33 -20.77 3.76
CA GLU A 177 23.18 -20.57 5.20
C GLU A 177 23.87 -21.70 6.00
N GLU A 178 23.69 -22.95 5.57
CA GLU A 178 24.29 -24.10 6.23
C GLU A 178 25.82 -24.15 6.03
N GLN A 179 26.32 -23.82 4.83
CA GLN A 179 27.76 -23.69 4.59
C GLN A 179 28.39 -22.62 5.49
N ARG A 180 27.75 -21.45 5.62
CA ARG A 180 28.21 -20.39 6.53
C ARG A 180 28.25 -20.87 7.98
N ARG A 181 27.20 -21.56 8.44
CA ARG A 181 27.15 -22.15 9.78
C ARG A 181 28.28 -23.15 10.03
N GLN A 182 28.64 -23.95 9.03
CA GLN A 182 29.75 -24.91 9.14
C GLN A 182 31.12 -24.21 9.22
N LEU A 183 31.32 -23.18 8.39
CA LEU A 183 32.54 -22.37 8.43
C LEU A 183 32.71 -21.65 9.77
N ASP A 184 31.64 -21.07 10.31
CA ASP A 184 31.67 -20.40 11.62
C ASP A 184 32.07 -21.37 12.74
N LYS A 185 31.51 -22.59 12.74
CA LYS A 185 31.87 -23.65 13.69
C LYS A 185 33.34 -24.08 13.57
N ALA A 186 33.83 -24.24 12.34
CA ALA A 186 35.23 -24.61 12.09
C ALA A 186 36.19 -23.53 12.59
N THR A 187 35.84 -22.26 12.39
CA THR A 187 36.64 -21.10 12.83
C THR A 187 36.72 -21.06 14.36
N VAL A 188 35.59 -21.23 15.05
CA VAL A 188 35.53 -21.25 16.53
C VAL A 188 36.25 -22.47 17.11
N SER A 189 36.27 -23.62 16.44
CA SER A 189 36.98 -24.81 16.90
C SER A 189 38.51 -24.76 16.69
N SER A 190 38.99 -23.80 15.89
CA SER A 190 40.41 -23.63 15.55
C SER A 190 41.11 -22.50 16.32
N ALA A 191 40.36 -21.72 17.10
CA ALA A 191 40.81 -20.62 17.94
C ALA A 191 40.87 -21.04 19.42
#